data_AF-A0A811MXP8-F1
#
_entry.id   AF-A0A811MXP8-F1
#
_cell.length_a   1.000
_cell.length_b   1.000
_cell.length_c   1.000
_cell.angle_alpha   90.00
_cell.angle_beta   90.00
_cell.angle_gamma   90.00
#
_symmetry.space_group_name_H-M   'P 1'
#
loop_
_entity.id
_entity.type
_entity.pdbx_description
1 polymer ?
#
loop_
_entity_poly.entity_id
_entity_poly.type
_entity_poly.pdbx_seq_one_letter_code
_entity_poly.pdbx_strand_id
1 'polypeptide(L)'
;MRATPPPLRRTTGSMSPDVFLPNLEARTLHLREHRTAADVSTVTLSSDLDVVIKHDPFELTVHRARSGDPVLSFNSHGLFDFEPMREQAASTPRARRRRRVGPACVPRRRLPTAQ
;
A
#
# COMPACT_ATOMS: atom_id res chain seq x y z
N MET A 1 -32.40 -4.17 9.90
CA MET A 1 -31.69 -4.75 8.73
C MET A 1 -30.21 -4.56 8.95
N ARG A 2 -29.45 -5.64 9.15
CA ARG A 2 -28.02 -5.59 9.49
C ARG A 2 -27.23 -5.59 8.18
N ALA A 3 -26.58 -4.47 7.85
CA ALA A 3 -25.78 -4.37 6.64
C ALA A 3 -24.53 -5.26 6.78
N THR A 4 -24.37 -6.21 5.86
CA THR A 4 -23.16 -7.02 5.74
C THR A 4 -22.04 -6.13 5.19
N PRO A 5 -20.86 -6.04 5.84
CA PRO A 5 -19.76 -5.26 5.28
C PRO A 5 -19.27 -5.94 3.97
N PRO A 6 -18.92 -5.15 2.94
CA PRO A 6 -18.41 -5.69 1.69
C PRO A 6 -17.06 -6.38 1.91
N PRO A 7 -16.74 -7.43 1.12
CA PRO A 7 -15.47 -8.15 1.27
C PRO A 7 -14.30 -7.20 1.00
N LEU A 8 -13.34 -7.15 1.93
CA LEU A 8 -12.09 -6.43 1.72
C LEU A 8 -11.42 -6.96 0.44
N ARG A 9 -11.30 -6.08 -0.56
CA ARG A 9 -10.44 -6.33 -1.72
C ARG A 9 -9.02 -6.47 -1.20
N ARG A 10 -8.50 -7.70 -1.16
CA ARG A 10 -7.07 -7.97 -0.97
C ARG A 10 -6.36 -7.38 -2.19
N THR A 11 -5.79 -6.19 -2.03
CA THR A 11 -4.89 -5.61 -3.04
C THR A 11 -3.58 -6.38 -2.96
N THR A 12 -3.47 -7.45 -3.73
CA THR A 12 -2.16 -8.02 -4.06
C THR A 12 -1.40 -6.94 -4.83
N GLY A 13 -0.27 -6.49 -4.29
CA GLY A 13 0.70 -5.68 -5.04
C GLY A 13 1.06 -6.39 -6.35
N SER A 14 1.60 -5.65 -7.32
CA SER A 14 2.01 -6.25 -8.60
C SER A 14 2.96 -7.44 -8.34
N MET A 15 2.46 -8.65 -8.59
CA MET A 15 3.21 -9.90 -8.46
C MET A 15 3.72 -10.26 -9.85
N SER A 16 5.04 -10.31 -10.05
CA SER A 16 5.63 -10.69 -11.34
C SER A 16 5.57 -12.21 -11.53
N PRO A 17 4.75 -12.73 -12.46
CA PRO A 17 4.52 -14.18 -12.56
C PRO A 17 5.70 -14.93 -13.20
N ASP A 18 6.53 -14.27 -14.01
CA ASP A 18 7.54 -14.94 -14.86
C ASP A 18 8.86 -15.25 -14.14
N VAL A 19 9.01 -14.82 -12.88
CA VAL A 19 10.26 -15.00 -12.10
C VAL A 19 10.20 -16.22 -11.19
N PHE A 20 9.01 -16.79 -10.98
CA PHE A 20 8.86 -17.91 -10.05
C PHE A 20 9.36 -19.22 -10.64
N LEU A 21 10.10 -19.97 -9.84
CA LEU A 21 10.46 -21.34 -10.20
C LEU A 21 9.18 -22.19 -10.31
N PRO A 22 9.09 -23.11 -11.28
CA PRO A 22 7.90 -23.95 -11.47
C PRO A 22 7.59 -24.86 -10.27
N ASN A 23 8.51 -25.00 -9.32
CA ASN A 23 8.34 -25.78 -8.08
C ASN A 23 8.20 -24.92 -6.82
N LEU A 24 7.89 -23.63 -6.94
CA LEU A 24 7.69 -22.75 -5.80
C LEU A 24 6.66 -23.31 -4.82
N GLU A 25 5.53 -23.80 -5.33
CA GLU A 25 4.45 -24.40 -4.53
C GLU A 25 4.91 -25.64 -3.76
N ALA A 26 5.82 -26.43 -4.34
CA ALA A 26 6.40 -27.59 -3.67
C ALA A 26 7.42 -27.19 -2.58
N ARG A 27 7.89 -25.94 -2.60
CA ARG A 27 8.79 -25.34 -1.59
C ARG A 27 8.04 -24.44 -0.61
N THR A 28 6.71 -24.36 -0.73
CA THR A 28 5.88 -23.61 0.20
C THR A 28 6.04 -24.17 1.60
N LEU A 29 6.53 -23.32 2.48
CA LEU A 29 6.84 -23.69 3.85
C LEU A 29 5.59 -23.42 4.71
N HIS A 30 4.86 -24.48 5.01
CA HIS A 30 3.69 -24.39 5.88
C HIS A 30 4.14 -24.24 7.33
N LEU A 31 3.97 -23.05 7.90
CA LEU A 31 4.27 -22.79 9.31
C LEU A 31 3.28 -23.58 10.18
N ARG A 32 3.73 -24.72 10.71
CA ARG A 32 2.86 -25.66 11.44
C ARG A 32 2.54 -25.18 12.85
N GLU A 33 3.55 -24.69 13.55
CA GLU A 33 3.47 -24.34 14.95
C GLU A 33 4.25 -23.05 15.19
N HIS A 34 3.59 -22.06 15.79
CA HIS A 34 4.23 -20.88 16.30
C HIS A 34 3.98 -20.82 17.81
N ARG A 35 5.03 -20.54 18.57
CA ARG A 35 4.92 -20.25 20.00
C ARG A 35 5.06 -18.76 20.17
N THR A 36 4.08 -18.15 20.79
CA THR A 36 4.12 -16.72 21.12
C THR A 36 4.34 -16.58 22.62
N ALA A 37 5.41 -15.87 22.98
CA ALA A 37 5.72 -15.50 24.34
C ALA A 37 5.91 -13.98 24.38
N ALA A 38 4.97 -13.29 25.03
CA ALA A 38 4.90 -11.82 25.06
C ALA A 38 4.98 -11.24 23.64
N ASP A 39 6.06 -10.51 23.33
CA ASP A 39 6.27 -9.80 22.06
C ASP A 39 7.16 -10.56 21.09
N VAL A 40 7.43 -11.84 21.35
CA VAL A 40 8.25 -12.70 20.49
C VAL A 40 7.48 -13.95 20.10
N SER A 41 7.42 -14.23 18.80
CA SER A 41 6.93 -15.48 18.25
C SER A 41 8.07 -16.28 17.65
N THR A 42 8.21 -17.53 18.05
CA THR A 42 9.16 -18.47 17.46
C THR A 42 8.44 -19.48 16.58
N VAL A 43 8.95 -19.70 15.38
CA VAL A 43 8.37 -20.59 14.37
C VAL A 43 9.47 -21.51 13.84
N THR A 44 9.27 -22.82 13.95
CA THR A 44 10.20 -23.79 13.38
C THR A 44 9.90 -23.98 11.89
N LEU A 45 10.90 -23.74 11.04
CA LEU A 45 10.77 -23.89 9.59
C LEU A 45 11.12 -25.31 9.15
N SER A 46 12.28 -25.79 9.56
CA SER A 46 12.78 -27.12 9.19
C SER A 46 13.54 -27.73 10.37
N SER A 47 14.03 -28.95 10.22
CA SER A 47 14.81 -29.65 11.25
C SER A 47 16.02 -28.86 11.77
N ASP A 48 16.52 -27.91 10.99
CA ASP A 48 17.77 -27.22 11.27
C ASP A 48 17.62 -25.68 11.32
N LEU A 49 16.40 -25.15 11.11
CA LEU A 49 16.15 -23.70 11.08
C LEU A 49 14.91 -23.32 11.90
N ASP A 50 15.09 -22.30 12.73
CA ASP A 50 14.04 -21.62 13.48
C ASP A 50 13.97 -20.14 13.08
N VAL A 51 12.80 -19.55 13.22
CA VAL A 51 12.56 -18.13 12.98
C VAL A 51 12.02 -17.49 14.24
N VAL A 52 12.63 -16.39 14.65
CA VAL A 52 12.23 -15.56 15.77
C VAL A 52 11.65 -14.26 15.20
N ILE A 53 10.40 -13.98 15.52
CA ILE A 53 9.66 -12.81 15.10
C ILE A 53 9.45 -11.95 16.33
N LYS A 54 10.04 -10.76 16.38
CA LYS A 54 9.70 -9.73 17.36
C LYS A 54 8.58 -8.89 16.78
N HIS A 55 7.57 -8.59 17.59
CA HIS A 55 6.39 -7.87 17.14
C HIS A 55 6.58 -6.35 17.21
N ASP A 56 7.25 -5.84 18.25
CA ASP A 56 7.44 -4.39 18.45
C ASP A 56 8.83 -4.07 19.03
N PRO A 57 9.74 -3.42 18.27
CA PRO A 57 9.64 -3.13 16.84
C PRO A 57 9.68 -4.43 16.00
N PHE A 58 8.96 -4.44 14.88
CA PHE A 58 8.90 -5.63 14.02
C PHE A 58 10.29 -6.03 13.52
N GLU A 59 10.75 -7.22 13.86
CA GLU A 59 12.04 -7.76 13.41
C GLU A 59 11.89 -9.26 13.20
N LEU A 60 12.47 -9.80 12.13
CA LEU A 60 12.47 -11.25 11.89
C LEU A 60 13.91 -11.75 11.81
N THR A 61 14.28 -12.71 12.63
CA THR A 61 15.61 -13.34 12.61
C THR A 61 15.50 -14.84 12.38
N VAL A 62 16.30 -15.36 11.46
CA VAL A 62 16.44 -16.79 11.18
C VAL A 62 17.65 -17.31 11.96
N HIS A 63 17.46 -18.39 12.70
CA HIS A 63 18.48 -19.04 13.53
C HIS A 63 18.68 -20.49 13.09
N ARG A 64 19.87 -21.04 13.33
CA ARG A 64 20.08 -22.49 13.24
C ARG A 64 19.54 -23.17 14.49
N ALA A 65 18.64 -24.14 14.34
CA ALA A 65 17.98 -24.80 15.48
C ALA A 65 18.98 -25.51 16.43
N ARG A 66 20.11 -26.00 15.91
CA ARG A 66 21.12 -26.71 16.71
C ARG A 66 22.08 -25.81 17.48
N SER A 67 22.45 -24.65 16.92
CA SER A 67 23.45 -23.77 17.52
C SER A 67 22.87 -22.48 18.10
N GLY A 68 21.66 -22.09 17.68
CA GLY A 68 21.05 -20.81 18.04
C GLY A 68 21.65 -19.62 17.30
N ASP A 69 22.65 -19.82 16.43
CA ASP A 69 23.32 -18.73 15.74
C ASP A 69 22.39 -18.05 14.72
N PRO A 70 22.33 -16.71 14.71
CA PRO A 70 21.56 -15.97 13.72
C PRO A 70 22.23 -16.10 12.35
N VAL A 71 21.43 -16.49 11.35
CA VAL A 71 21.85 -16.62 9.94
C VAL A 71 21.46 -15.39 9.15
N LEU A 72 20.28 -14.82 9.42
CA LEU A 72 19.72 -13.72 8.66
C LEU A 72 18.75 -12.92 9.54
N SER A 73 18.81 -11.59 9.44
CA SER A 73 17.86 -10.69 10.09
C SER A 73 17.18 -9.78 9.08
N PHE A 74 15.88 -9.60 9.21
CA PHE A 74 15.05 -8.67 8.46
C PHE A 74 14.57 -7.56 9.38
N ASN A 75 14.57 -6.34 8.84
CA ASN A 75 14.19 -5.13 9.54
C ASN A 75 14.98 -4.84 10.85
N SER A 76 16.19 -5.37 11.00
CA SER A 76 17.06 -5.08 12.15
C SER A 76 17.44 -3.60 12.26
N HIS A 77 17.41 -2.88 11.13
CA HIS A 77 17.69 -1.43 11.06
C HIS A 77 16.43 -0.56 11.06
N GLY A 78 15.23 -1.14 11.19
CA GLY A 78 13.97 -0.38 11.20
C GLY A 78 13.66 0.33 9.87
N LEU A 79 14.18 -0.19 8.75
CA LEU A 79 13.97 0.39 7.41
C LEU A 79 12.73 -0.14 6.70
N PHE A 80 11.99 -1.04 7.34
CA PHE A 80 10.72 -1.54 6.82
C PHE A 80 9.68 -0.43 6.90
N ASP A 81 9.35 0.12 5.75
CA ASP A 81 8.29 1.09 5.57
C ASP A 81 7.37 0.60 4.45
N PHE A 82 6.06 0.78 4.65
CA PHE A 82 5.06 0.45 3.66
C PHE A 82 4.09 1.62 3.54
N GLU A 83 4.00 2.21 2.36
CA GLU A 83 3.02 3.25 2.08
C GLU A 83 1.65 2.61 1.81
N PRO A 84 0.66 2.76 2.72
CA PRO A 84 -0.66 2.21 2.49
C PRO A 84 -1.33 2.92 1.31
N MET A 85 -1.97 2.15 0.44
CA MET A 85 -2.72 2.71 -0.69
C MET A 85 -3.84 3.61 -0.17
N ARG A 86 -3.71 4.92 -0.42
CA ARG A 86 -4.73 5.91 -0.05
C ARG A 86 -5.77 6.03 -1.16
N GLU A 87 -6.98 6.41 -0.79
CA GLU A 87 -7.98 6.80 -1.77
C GLU A 87 -7.45 7.94 -2.64
N GLN A 88 -7.61 7.80 -3.95
CA GLN A 88 -7.15 8.82 -4.88
C GLN A 88 -8.01 10.07 -4.66
N ALA A 89 -7.39 11.15 -4.18
CA ALA A 89 -8.08 12.41 -3.97
C ALA A 89 -8.67 12.88 -5.32
N ALA A 90 -10.00 12.98 -5.38
CA ALA A 90 -10.69 13.50 -6.55
C ALA A 90 -10.24 14.95 -6.78
N SER A 91 -9.34 15.16 -7.74
CA SER A 91 -8.90 16.50 -8.14
C SER A 91 -10.13 17.26 -8.63
N THR A 92 -10.56 18.27 -7.87
CA THR A 92 -11.74 19.07 -8.19
C THR A 92 -11.52 19.74 -9.55
N PRO A 93 -12.44 19.61 -10.52
CA PRO A 93 -12.26 20.25 -11.82
C PRO A 93 -12.20 21.77 -11.64
N ARG A 94 -11.10 22.36 -12.11
CA ARG A 94 -10.82 23.80 -12.08
C ARG A 94 -12.00 24.53 -12.74
N ALA A 95 -12.74 25.33 -11.98
CA ALA A 95 -13.86 26.11 -12.48
C ALA A 95 -13.40 27.03 -13.62
N ARG A 96 -13.82 26.73 -14.86
CA ARG A 96 -13.59 27.60 -16.01
C ARG A 96 -14.41 28.88 -15.79
N ARG A 97 -13.71 29.95 -15.39
CA ARG A 97 -14.24 31.30 -15.24
C ARG A 97 -14.78 31.77 -16.59
N ARG A 98 -16.11 31.73 -16.78
CA ARG A 98 -16.77 32.28 -17.96
C ARG A 98 -16.47 33.79 -18.03
N ARG A 99 -15.77 34.23 -19.06
CA ARG A 99 -15.63 35.65 -19.39
C ARG A 99 -17.04 36.18 -19.69
N ARG A 100 -17.55 37.07 -18.83
CA ARG A 100 -18.71 37.90 -19.17
C ARG A 100 -18.30 38.82 -20.32
N VAL A 101 -18.91 38.64 -21.48
CA VAL A 101 -18.88 39.63 -22.55
C VAL A 101 -19.78 40.78 -22.08
N GLY A 102 -19.20 41.96 -21.86
CA GLY A 102 -19.96 43.15 -21.49
C GLY A 102 -20.92 43.58 -22.61
N PRO A 103 -21.98 44.34 -22.30
CA PRO A 103 -22.96 44.75 -23.30
C PRO A 103 -22.32 45.67 -24.35
N ALA A 104 -22.71 45.46 -25.61
CA ALA A 104 -22.27 46.23 -26.75
C ALA A 104 -22.65 47.72 -26.61
N CYS A 105 -21.69 48.62 -26.81
CA CYS A 105 -21.95 50.05 -26.93
C CYS A 105 -22.83 50.32 -28.16
N VAL A 106 -23.98 50.97 -27.96
CA VAL A 106 -24.87 51.42 -29.04
C VAL A 106 -24.36 52.77 -29.57
N PRO A 107 -24.17 52.96 -30.89
CA PRO A 107 -23.71 54.24 -31.43
C PRO A 107 -24.81 55.31 -31.39
N ARG A 108 -24.47 56.50 -30.87
CA ARG A 108 -25.30 57.71 -30.85
C ARG A 108 -25.50 58.24 -32.27
N ARG A 109 -26.75 58.25 -32.76
CA ARG A 109 -27.15 58.99 -33.99
C ARG A 109 -26.97 60.50 -33.77
N ARG A 110 -26.27 61.17 -34.69
CA ARG A 110 -26.28 62.64 -34.81
C ARG A 110 -27.54 63.07 -35.56
N LEU A 111 -28.26 64.05 -35.03
CA LEU A 111 -29.35 64.75 -35.71
C LEU A 111 -28.76 65.71 -36.76
N PRO A 112 -29.35 65.82 -37.96
CA PRO A 112 -28.95 66.83 -38.93
C PRO A 112 -29.51 68.21 -38.56
N THR A 113 -28.70 69.23 -38.77
CA THR A 113 -29.03 70.65 -38.66
C THR A 113 -29.91 71.08 -39.83
N ALA A 114 -30.96 71.84 -39.54
CA ALA A 114 -31.88 72.42 -40.51
C ALA A 114 -31.24 73.60 -41.27
N GLN A 115 -31.60 73.76 -42.54
CA GLN A 115 -31.69 75.04 -43.24
C GLN A 115 -33.08 75.15 -43.85
#